data_AF-A0A2V6VV26-F1
#
_entry.id   AF-A0A2V6VV26-F1
#
_cell.length_a   1.000
_cell.length_b   1.000
_cell.length_c   1.000
_cell.angle_alpha   90.00
_cell.angle_beta   90.00
_cell.angle_gamma   90.00
#
_symmetry.space_group_name_H-M   'P 1'
#
loop_
_entity.id
_entity.type
_entity.pdbx_description
1 polymer ?
#
loop_
_entity_poly.entity_id
_entity_poly.type
_entity_poly.pdbx_seq_one_letter_code
_entity_poly.pdbx_strand_id
1 'polypeptide(L)'
;METGHRRSRCRSHPLARAGLALSVLALGLLFMDARVARADGDLAPLSSVGVPKRTGGTIINNAAAIKLGKALFWDEQTGGDGRIACATCHFHNGADNRTLNTLHPGPDGIFAS
;
A
#
# COMPACT_ATOMS: atom_id res chain seq x y z
N MET A 1 8.88 27.76 -78.32
CA MET A 1 9.68 28.02 -77.11
C MET A 1 9.07 27.22 -75.97
N GLU A 2 9.57 26.00 -75.76
CA GLU A 2 9.24 25.15 -74.61
C GLU A 2 10.07 25.58 -73.41
N THR A 3 9.44 25.82 -72.27
CA THR A 3 10.11 25.98 -70.97
C THR A 3 9.73 24.82 -70.07
N GLY A 4 10.70 23.95 -69.79
CA GLY A 4 10.53 22.79 -68.90
C GLY A 4 10.55 23.17 -67.42
N HIS A 5 9.55 22.69 -66.66
CA HIS A 5 9.57 22.73 -65.21
C HIS A 5 10.06 21.39 -64.64
N ARG A 6 11.32 21.37 -64.18
CA ARG A 6 11.89 20.30 -63.35
C ARG A 6 11.13 20.20 -62.03
N ARG A 7 10.55 19.03 -61.75
CA ARG A 7 10.00 18.67 -60.44
C ARG A 7 11.13 18.55 -59.41
N SER A 8 11.16 19.46 -58.44
CA SER A 8 12.00 19.40 -57.25
C SER A 8 11.52 18.28 -56.33
N ARG A 9 12.33 17.22 -56.23
CA ARG A 9 12.08 16.06 -55.38
C ARG A 9 12.42 16.45 -53.94
N CYS A 10 11.40 16.74 -53.12
CA CYS A 10 11.57 17.01 -51.69
C CYS A 10 12.14 15.75 -51.00
N ARG A 11 13.40 15.81 -50.57
CA ARG A 11 14.04 14.74 -49.81
C ARG A 11 13.33 14.62 -48.46
N SER A 12 12.72 13.47 -48.17
CA SER A 12 12.22 13.15 -46.85
C SER A 12 13.42 12.98 -45.91
N HIS A 13 13.53 13.82 -44.88
CA HIS A 13 14.64 13.79 -43.91
C HIS A 13 14.29 12.83 -42.75
N PRO A 14 14.83 11.59 -42.71
CA PRO A 14 14.50 10.59 -41.68
C PRO A 14 14.93 11.03 -40.28
N LEU A 15 15.96 11.87 -40.18
CA LEU A 15 16.50 12.39 -38.92
C LEU A 15 15.53 13.36 -38.22
N ALA A 16 14.73 14.12 -38.99
CA ALA A 16 13.72 15.01 -38.42
C ALA A 16 12.57 14.24 -37.76
N ARG A 17 12.25 13.04 -38.28
CA ARG A 17 11.21 12.16 -37.71
C ARG A 17 11.67 11.48 -36.42
N ALA A 18 12.94 11.10 -36.34
CA ALA A 18 13.53 10.51 -35.14
C ALA A 18 13.60 11.53 -33.98
N GLY A 19 13.96 12.78 -34.27
CA GLY A 19 14.00 13.86 -33.27
C GLY A 19 12.62 14.20 -32.67
N LEU A 20 11.57 14.20 -33.50
CA LEU A 20 10.20 14.40 -33.03
C LEU A 20 9.74 13.22 -32.15
N ALA A 21 10.09 11.98 -32.52
CA ALA A 21 9.72 10.80 -31.74
C ALA A 21 10.38 10.79 -30.34
N LEU A 22 11.66 11.17 -30.25
CA LEU A 22 12.36 11.25 -28.95
C LEU A 22 11.78 12.35 -28.05
N SER A 23 11.44 13.51 -28.62
CA SER A 23 10.86 14.62 -27.84
C SER A 23 9.45 14.31 -27.34
N VAL A 24 8.62 13.62 -28.12
CA VAL A 24 7.31 13.12 -27.67
C VAL A 24 7.45 12.08 -26.57
N LEU A 25 8.42 11.16 -26.67
CA LEU A 25 8.66 10.15 -25.64
C LEU A 25 9.16 10.78 -24.33
N ALA A 26 10.10 11.72 -24.40
CA ALA A 26 10.62 12.44 -23.25
C ALA A 26 9.55 13.29 -22.56
N LEU A 27 8.68 13.93 -23.34
CA LEU A 27 7.56 14.69 -22.80
C LEU A 27 6.50 13.78 -22.17
N GLY A 28 6.22 12.62 -22.75
CA GLY A 28 5.33 11.61 -22.17
C GLY A 28 5.82 11.06 -20.82
N LEU A 29 7.14 10.96 -20.62
CA LEU A 29 7.74 10.58 -19.34
C LEU A 29 7.57 11.67 -18.25
N LEU A 30 7.52 12.95 -18.64
CA LEU A 30 7.27 14.07 -17.72
C LEU A 30 5.81 14.17 -17.26
N PHE A 31 4.86 13.60 -18.02
CA PHE A 31 3.43 13.55 -17.68
C PHE A 31 2.99 12.20 -17.10
N MET A 32 3.92 11.27 -16.87
CA MET A 32 3.61 9.99 -16.25
C MET A 32 3.40 10.20 -14.74
N ASP A 33 2.14 10.31 -14.32
CA ASP A 33 1.74 10.40 -12.92
C ASP A 33 2.07 9.06 -12.24
N ALA A 34 3.25 8.99 -11.62
CA ALA A 34 3.68 7.83 -10.85
C ALA A 34 2.83 7.76 -9.58
N ARG A 35 1.66 7.12 -9.68
CA ARG A 35 0.88 6.72 -8.52
C ARG A 35 1.69 5.69 -7.74
N VAL A 36 2.45 6.15 -6.76
CA VAL A 36 2.93 5.29 -5.68
C VAL A 36 1.67 4.76 -5.01
N ALA A 37 1.45 3.45 -5.11
CA ALA A 37 0.43 2.76 -4.35
C ALA A 37 0.76 2.92 -2.87
N ARG A 38 0.25 3.98 -2.26
CA ARG A 38 0.07 4.00 -0.82
C ARG A 38 -0.97 2.93 -0.53
N ALA A 39 -0.69 2.07 0.44
CA ALA A 39 -1.67 1.13 0.96
C ALA A 39 -2.72 1.92 1.74
N ASP A 40 -3.48 2.76 1.03
CA ASP A 40 -4.68 3.38 1.55
C ASP A 40 -5.75 2.30 1.44
N GLY A 41 -5.73 1.35 2.37
CA GLY A 41 -6.80 0.36 2.48
C GLY A 41 -8.09 1.14 2.58
N ASP A 42 -9.00 0.91 1.62
CA ASP A 42 -10.33 1.51 1.58
C ASP A 42 -10.94 1.42 2.98
N LEU A 43 -11.07 2.57 3.65
CA LEU A 43 -11.47 2.65 5.06
C LEU A 43 -12.97 2.40 5.17
N ALA A 44 -13.38 1.16 4.90
CA ALA A 44 -14.74 0.71 5.09
C ALA A 44 -15.00 0.51 6.60
N PRO A 45 -16.20 0.82 7.10
CA PRO A 45 -16.53 0.59 8.50
C PRO A 45 -16.35 -0.88 8.86
N LEU A 46 -15.84 -1.18 10.06
CA LEU A 46 -15.51 -2.56 10.47
C LEU A 46 -16.72 -3.51 10.37
N SER A 47 -17.94 -3.00 10.49
CA SER A 47 -19.18 -3.77 10.29
C SER A 47 -19.41 -4.26 8.85
N SER A 48 -18.82 -3.58 7.86
CA SER A 48 -18.87 -3.96 6.45
C SER A 48 -17.72 -4.89 6.03
N VAL A 49 -16.69 -5.03 6.86
CA VAL A 49 -15.55 -5.91 6.59
C VAL A 49 -15.82 -7.27 7.24
N GLY A 50 -15.72 -8.34 6.44
CA GLY A 50 -15.88 -9.70 6.95
C GLY A 50 -14.79 -10.07 7.95
N VAL A 51 -15.16 -10.77 9.03
CA VAL A 51 -14.18 -11.24 10.02
C VAL A 51 -13.17 -12.17 9.34
N PRO A 52 -11.85 -11.91 9.47
CA PRO A 52 -10.83 -12.77 8.89
C PRO A 52 -10.96 -14.22 9.35
N LYS A 53 -10.76 -15.15 8.41
CA LYS A 53 -10.77 -16.59 8.74
C LYS A 53 -9.55 -16.92 9.59
N ARG A 54 -9.73 -17.78 10.59
CA ARG A 54 -8.64 -18.31 11.41
C ARG A 54 -7.68 -19.13 10.54
N THR A 55 -6.38 -18.88 10.67
CA THR A 55 -5.30 -19.57 9.97
C THR A 55 -4.44 -20.35 10.98
N GLY A 56 -3.54 -21.23 10.52
CA GLY A 56 -2.64 -22.00 11.41
C GLY A 56 -2.82 -23.52 11.41
N GLY A 57 -3.36 -24.10 10.33
CA GLY A 57 -3.54 -25.55 10.18
C GLY A 57 -5.01 -25.99 10.18
N THR A 58 -5.24 -27.30 10.36
CA THR A 58 -6.59 -27.89 10.34
C THR A 58 -7.33 -27.60 11.63
N ILE A 59 -8.30 -26.67 11.60
CA ILE A 59 -9.17 -26.34 12.75
C ILE A 59 -10.41 -27.22 12.69
N ILE A 60 -10.45 -28.28 13.51
CA ILE A 60 -11.59 -29.21 13.59
C ILE A 60 -12.78 -28.65 14.38
N ASN A 61 -12.54 -27.69 15.28
CA ASN A 61 -13.58 -27.08 16.10
C ASN A 61 -13.36 -25.56 16.20
N ASN A 62 -14.12 -24.82 15.39
CA ASN A 62 -14.03 -23.37 15.34
C ASN A 62 -14.51 -22.68 16.63
N ALA A 63 -15.54 -23.22 17.29
CA ALA A 63 -16.05 -22.63 18.52
C ALA A 63 -15.03 -22.74 19.67
N ALA A 64 -14.37 -23.89 19.79
CA ALA A 64 -13.30 -24.09 20.75
C ALA A 64 -12.10 -23.18 20.45
N ALA A 65 -11.69 -23.07 19.18
CA ALA A 65 -10.60 -22.19 18.78
C ALA A 65 -10.87 -20.71 19.11
N ILE A 66 -12.12 -20.23 18.96
CA ILE A 66 -12.51 -18.87 19.36
C ILE A 66 -12.34 -18.68 20.88
N LYS A 67 -12.82 -19.65 21.68
CA LYS A 67 -12.71 -19.56 23.14
C LYS A 67 -11.25 -19.55 23.59
N LEU A 68 -10.43 -20.43 23.03
CA LEU A 68 -9.00 -20.50 23.31
C LEU A 68 -8.28 -19.19 22.92
N GLY A 69 -8.53 -18.67 21.72
CA GLY A 69 -7.91 -17.42 21.27
C GLY A 69 -8.28 -16.23 22.16
N LYS A 70 -9.54 -16.17 22.61
CA LYS A 70 -9.97 -15.14 23.59
C LYS A 70 -9.28 -15.27 24.94
N ALA A 71 -9.00 -16.50 25.39
CA ALA A 71 -8.25 -16.70 26.64
C ALA A 71 -6.78 -16.28 26.48
N LEU A 72 -6.10 -16.75 25.43
CA LEU A 72 -4.69 -16.44 25.15
C LEU A 72 -4.45 -14.95 24.91
N PHE A 73 -5.44 -14.21 24.39
CA PHE A 73 -5.32 -12.76 24.19
C PHE A 73 -4.94 -12.00 25.46
N TRP A 74 -5.32 -12.53 26.64
CA TRP A 74 -5.06 -11.94 27.95
C TRP A 74 -3.97 -12.67 28.74
N ASP A 75 -3.33 -13.70 28.18
CA ASP A 75 -2.35 -14.51 28.89
C ASP A 75 -0.93 -13.99 28.64
N GLU A 76 -0.27 -13.52 29.71
CA GLU A 76 1.11 -13.02 29.67
C GLU A 76 2.14 -14.09 29.29
N GLN A 77 1.85 -15.37 29.52
CA GLN A 77 2.75 -16.47 29.16
C GLN A 77 2.86 -16.65 27.64
N THR A 78 1.94 -16.05 26.87
CA THR A 78 2.04 -16.00 25.41
C THR A 78 3.15 -15.04 24.94
N GLY A 79 3.56 -14.10 25.80
CA GLY A 79 4.71 -13.23 25.58
C GLY A 79 6.02 -13.94 25.88
N GLY A 80 7.06 -13.65 25.10
CA GLY A 80 8.37 -14.33 25.23
C GLY A 80 9.08 -14.10 26.56
N ASP A 81 8.73 -13.04 27.29
CA ASP A 81 9.27 -12.69 28.60
C ASP A 81 8.30 -13.02 29.76
N GLY A 82 7.11 -13.56 29.46
CA GLY A 82 6.08 -13.87 30.45
C GLY A 82 5.49 -12.65 31.17
N ARG A 83 5.62 -11.44 30.61
CA ARG A 83 5.11 -10.19 31.22
C ARG A 83 4.14 -9.42 30.32
N ILE A 84 4.07 -9.77 29.04
CA ILE A 84 3.31 -9.04 28.03
C ILE A 84 2.29 -9.98 27.37
N ALA A 85 1.00 -9.66 27.52
CA ALA A 85 -0.06 -10.29 26.75
C ALA A 85 -0.39 -9.44 25.50
N CYS A 86 -1.15 -10.01 24.56
CA CYS A 86 -1.65 -9.24 23.41
C CYS A 86 -2.48 -8.02 23.87
N ALA A 87 -3.32 -8.23 24.89
CA ALA A 87 -4.16 -7.19 25.47
C ALA A 87 -3.38 -6.03 26.10
N THR A 88 -2.13 -6.21 26.52
CA THR A 88 -1.32 -5.14 27.14
C THR A 88 -1.21 -3.91 26.24
N CYS A 89 -1.12 -4.12 24.92
CA CYS A 89 -1.14 -3.03 23.94
C CYS A 89 -2.50 -2.91 23.23
N HIS A 90 -3.24 -4.01 23.01
CA HIS A 90 -4.45 -4.03 22.18
C HIS A 90 -5.78 -4.00 22.95
N PHE A 91 -5.81 -3.42 24.15
CA PHE A 91 -6.99 -3.40 25.03
C PHE A 91 -8.15 -2.53 24.50
N HIS A 92 -7.88 -1.54 23.64
CA HIS A 92 -8.90 -0.62 23.15
C HIS A 92 -9.24 -0.92 21.69
N ASN A 93 -10.23 -1.78 21.45
CA ASN A 93 -10.68 -2.19 20.10
C ASN A 93 -9.52 -2.71 19.21
N GLY A 94 -8.52 -3.36 19.81
CA GLY A 94 -7.35 -3.81 19.06
C GLY A 94 -6.33 -2.71 18.76
N ALA A 95 -6.45 -1.53 19.37
CA ALA A 95 -5.49 -0.44 19.25
C ALA A 95 -4.83 -0.11 20.59
N ASP A 96 -3.63 0.43 20.48
CA ASP A 96 -2.87 0.98 21.59
C ASP A 96 -3.04 2.50 21.60
N ASN A 97 -3.80 3.03 22.56
CA ASN A 97 -4.07 4.47 22.66
C ASN A 97 -3.07 5.20 23.57
N ARG A 98 -1.99 4.54 24.00
CA ARG A 98 -1.00 5.14 24.89
C ARG A 98 -0.21 6.23 24.15
N THR A 99 -0.11 7.38 24.80
CA THR A 99 0.54 8.58 24.23
C THR A 99 1.93 8.85 24.82
N LEU A 100 2.36 8.08 25.82
CA LEU A 100 3.65 8.23 26.49
C LEU A 100 4.49 6.97 26.28
N ASN A 101 5.80 7.16 26.10
CA ASN A 101 6.76 6.07 25.89
C ASN A 101 6.40 5.17 24.68
N THR A 102 5.78 5.77 23.66
CA THR A 102 5.39 5.16 22.39
C THR A 102 6.47 5.45 21.33
N LEU A 103 6.92 4.42 20.60
CA LEU A 103 7.93 4.57 19.54
C LEU A 103 7.34 5.03 18.19
N HIS A 104 6.04 4.80 17.98
CA HIS A 104 5.36 5.11 16.73
C HIS A 104 4.55 6.41 16.88
N PRO A 105 4.81 7.48 16.11
CA PRO A 105 4.21 8.80 16.33
C PRO A 105 2.70 8.86 16.02
N GLY A 106 2.08 7.74 15.67
CA GLY A 106 0.69 7.68 15.20
C GLY A 106 0.57 7.99 13.72
N PRO A 107 -0.60 7.72 13.13
CA PRO A 107 -0.88 8.04 11.73
C PRO A 107 -0.83 9.56 11.45
N ASP A 108 -1.13 10.37 12.47
CA ASP A 108 -1.18 11.83 12.47
C ASP A 108 0.08 12.49 13.03
N GLY A 109 1.04 11.71 13.53
CA GLY A 109 2.35 12.20 13.96
C GLY A 109 2.40 12.81 15.37
N ILE A 110 1.30 12.80 16.14
CA ILE A 110 1.18 13.53 17.40
C ILE A 110 1.72 12.79 18.63
N PHE A 111 2.02 11.49 18.54
CA PHE A 111 2.49 10.67 19.68
C PHE A 111 4.03 10.58 19.79
N ALA A 112 4.78 11.29 18.94
CA ALA A 112 6.21 11.49 19.16
C ALA A 112 6.41 12.67 20.12
N SER A 113 6.54 12.36 21.40
CA SER A 113 7.05 13.27 22.43
C SER A 113 8.45 12.85 22.88
#